data_AF-A0A8H9LBC7-F1
#
_entry.id   AF-A0A8H9LBC7-F1
#
_cell.length_a   1.000
_cell.length_b   1.000
_cell.length_c   1.000
_cell.angle_alpha   90.00
_cell.angle_beta   90.00
_cell.angle_gamma   90.00
#
_symmetry.space_group_name_H-M   'P 1'
#
loop_
_entity.id
_entity.type
_entity.pdbx_description
1 polymer ?
#
loop_
_entity_poly.entity_id
_entity_poly.type
_entity_poly.pdbx_seq_one_letter_code
_entity_poly.pdbx_strand_id
1 'polypeptide(L)'
;MRLWRPVGPAELALVRASGWRAWPPRLSDQPIFYPVLNEAYAVKIARDWNVPASGAGFVTCFELDADFARRYPVRQAGGRTIVELWVPAEELEEFNAHLAGTIHVVREFHAPGYGRLAMRVTAAAAGREPADEVLAMLSVAGAKTWIGLDRALRTPAVTYGENATKTGLLADEGLSSLVAGCSRDGRRRESAVAGLATAADGLLLPVLVLRTADWVPQVRERARRSLTAVLRSADASALLAAASVAVAIGSWARGGHAVEAVAGALRAASDGVLASARTPQDLGVRRLAYRLWLESGRSRHEEIMRAALSEQDWVCRLLCAEWLVAGAVRDRRVDVLEGLLTEGSAKVGIEALTALVKLGRPETGVAHLADRLGMMRATAQWGVRRTGRSPAAIYRSALAADSPMGRARALVAGLGECGTHQDVDVLLPFLEHPSPRVRAETVRAVRRLGGPLSRIAGMLADPAPVVVRAVKQALRSEPDIVRGHTGGEGA
;
A
#
# COMPACT_ATOMS: atom_id res chain seq x y z
N MET A 1 29.60 30.08 -8.61
CA MET A 1 28.59 29.46 -7.70
C MET A 1 28.17 28.12 -8.27
N ARG A 2 28.15 27.05 -7.45
CA ARG A 2 27.76 25.70 -7.88
C ARG A 2 26.26 25.48 -7.66
N LEU A 3 25.57 24.98 -8.68
CA LEU A 3 24.13 24.77 -8.69
C LEU A 3 23.80 23.37 -9.23
N TRP A 4 22.61 22.88 -8.87
CA TRP A 4 22.09 21.61 -9.36
C TRP A 4 20.72 21.79 -10.02
N ARG A 5 20.41 20.92 -10.98
CA ARG A 5 19.05 20.82 -11.53
C ARG A 5 18.66 19.35 -11.76
N PRO A 6 17.54 18.89 -11.18
CA PRO A 6 16.96 17.61 -11.53
C PRO A 6 16.26 17.72 -12.88
N VAL A 7 16.49 16.77 -13.78
CA VAL A 7 15.89 16.75 -15.13
C VAL A 7 15.36 15.37 -15.49
N GLY A 8 14.34 15.37 -16.35
CA GLY A 8 13.85 14.16 -17.02
C GLY A 8 14.63 13.85 -18.31
N PRO A 9 14.39 12.69 -18.94
CA PRO A 9 15.12 12.27 -20.14
C PRO A 9 14.98 13.22 -21.34
N ALA A 10 13.80 13.82 -21.52
CA ALA A 10 13.53 14.74 -22.63
C ALA A 10 14.33 16.05 -22.52
N GLU A 11 14.35 16.66 -21.33
CA GLU A 11 15.12 17.89 -21.06
C GLU A 11 16.63 17.61 -21.11
N LEU A 12 17.10 16.47 -20.58
CA LEU A 12 18.49 16.07 -20.67
C LEU A 12 18.96 15.90 -22.13
N ALA A 13 18.10 15.38 -23.01
CA ALA A 13 18.41 15.25 -24.43
C ALA A 13 18.63 16.61 -25.10
N LEU A 14 17.84 17.63 -24.73
CA LEU A 14 18.01 19.00 -25.23
C LEU A 14 19.31 19.64 -24.73
N VAL A 15 19.65 19.44 -23.45
CA VAL A 15 20.94 19.89 -22.90
C VAL A 15 22.11 19.21 -23.63
N ARG A 16 22.01 17.91 -23.89
CA ARG A 16 23.02 17.16 -24.67
C ARG A 16 23.13 17.69 -26.10
N ALA A 17 22.00 18.01 -26.75
CA ALA A 17 21.98 18.58 -28.09
C ALA A 17 22.64 19.97 -28.17
N SER A 18 22.61 20.75 -27.07
CA SER A 18 23.35 22.01 -26.94
C SER A 18 24.88 21.85 -26.76
N GLY A 19 25.38 20.60 -26.76
CA GLY A 19 26.78 20.32 -26.41
C GLY A 19 27.07 20.54 -24.93
N TRP A 20 26.06 20.40 -24.06
CA TRP A 20 26.14 20.63 -22.60
C TRP A 20 26.46 22.06 -22.19
N ARG A 21 26.16 23.05 -23.03
CA ARG A 21 26.49 24.46 -22.80
C ARG A 21 25.28 25.35 -22.50
N ALA A 22 24.06 24.84 -22.62
CA ALA A 22 22.86 25.64 -22.39
C ALA A 22 21.69 24.82 -21.83
N TRP A 23 20.88 25.48 -21.02
CA TRP A 23 19.53 25.04 -20.66
C TRP A 23 18.55 25.37 -21.79
N PRO A 24 17.63 24.45 -22.14
CA PRO A 24 16.66 24.71 -23.20
C PRO A 24 15.65 25.80 -22.81
N PRO A 25 15.09 26.53 -23.78
CA PRO A 25 14.03 27.51 -23.53
C PRO A 25 12.85 26.90 -22.76
N ARG A 26 12.26 27.68 -21.86
CA ARG A 26 11.05 27.27 -21.13
C ARG A 26 9.84 27.31 -22.06
N LEU A 27 8.83 26.49 -21.75
CA LEU A 27 7.53 26.59 -22.41
C LEU A 27 6.83 27.90 -22.00
N SER A 28 5.94 28.42 -22.84
CA SER A 28 5.27 29.71 -22.61
C SER A 28 4.43 29.76 -21.34
N ASP A 29 4.06 28.61 -20.78
CA ASP A 29 3.33 28.44 -19.53
C ASP A 29 4.24 28.31 -18.29
N GLN A 30 5.56 28.33 -18.48
CA GLN A 30 6.56 28.14 -17.42
C GLN A 30 7.41 29.41 -17.22
N PRO A 31 6.91 30.38 -16.44
CA PRO A 31 7.51 31.73 -16.35
C PRO A 31 8.86 31.77 -15.62
N ILE A 32 9.27 30.68 -14.95
CA ILE A 32 10.47 30.65 -14.11
C ILE A 32 11.30 29.40 -14.41
N PHE A 33 12.61 29.59 -14.49
CA PHE A 33 13.65 28.58 -14.41
C PHE A 33 14.26 28.56 -13.00
N TYR A 34 14.28 27.39 -12.36
CA TYR A 34 14.69 27.26 -10.96
C TYR A 34 15.77 26.18 -10.76
N PRO A 35 17.04 26.57 -10.66
CA PRO A 35 18.09 25.69 -10.18
C PRO A 35 18.15 25.70 -8.65
N VAL A 36 18.62 24.59 -8.06
CA VAL A 36 18.65 24.39 -6.61
C VAL A 36 20.08 24.50 -6.08
N LEU A 37 20.22 24.97 -4.84
CA LEU A 37 21.52 25.15 -4.17
C LEU A 37 21.99 23.89 -3.42
N ASN A 38 21.21 22.80 -3.45
CA ASN A 38 21.45 21.60 -2.66
C ASN A 38 21.30 20.32 -3.50
N GLU A 39 22.40 19.57 -3.66
CA GLU A 39 22.41 18.27 -4.35
C GLU A 39 21.41 17.27 -3.75
N ALA A 40 21.30 17.18 -2.43
CA ALA A 40 20.40 16.23 -1.77
C ALA A 40 18.92 16.51 -2.11
N TYR A 41 18.59 17.77 -2.35
CA TYR A 41 17.25 18.16 -2.79
C TYR A 41 17.02 17.84 -4.27
N ALA A 42 18.01 18.11 -5.15
CA ALA A 42 17.95 17.69 -6.54
C ALA A 42 17.80 16.16 -6.67
N VAL A 43 18.51 15.39 -5.84
CA VAL A 43 18.38 13.93 -5.72
C VAL A 43 16.95 13.52 -5.37
N LYS A 44 16.34 14.19 -4.39
CA LYS A 44 14.97 13.90 -3.97
C LYS A 44 13.99 14.09 -5.12
N ILE A 45 14.08 15.20 -5.86
CA ILE A 45 13.19 15.46 -7.01
C ILE A 45 13.45 14.43 -8.13
N ALA A 46 14.71 14.19 -8.50
CA ALA A 46 15.05 13.24 -9.55
C ALA A 46 14.53 11.81 -9.22
N ARG A 47 14.71 11.35 -7.98
CA ARG A 47 14.30 10.02 -7.53
C ARG A 47 12.80 9.90 -7.28
N ASP A 48 12.19 10.88 -6.62
CA ASP A 48 10.83 10.76 -6.11
C ASP A 48 9.78 11.34 -7.08
N TRP A 49 10.19 12.14 -8.07
CA TRP A 49 9.29 12.77 -9.06
C TRP A 49 9.65 12.42 -10.51
N ASN A 50 10.89 12.64 -10.96
CA ASN A 50 11.24 12.38 -12.37
C ASN A 50 11.22 10.88 -12.71
N VAL A 51 11.72 10.02 -11.82
CA VAL A 51 11.67 8.56 -12.03
C VAL A 51 10.23 8.05 -12.17
N PRO A 52 9.27 8.37 -11.27
CA PRO A 52 7.87 8.00 -11.48
C PRO A 52 7.23 8.61 -12.73
N ALA A 53 7.54 9.87 -13.06
CA ALA A 53 6.90 10.58 -14.18
C ALA A 53 7.44 10.18 -15.55
N SER A 54 8.72 9.84 -15.66
CA SER A 54 9.42 9.70 -16.95
C SER A 54 10.28 8.44 -17.06
N GLY A 55 10.30 7.58 -16.04
CA GLY A 55 11.04 6.31 -16.02
C GLY A 55 12.52 6.44 -15.69
N ALA A 56 13.08 7.65 -15.74
CA ALA A 56 14.41 7.98 -15.26
C ALA A 56 14.46 9.45 -14.81
N GLY A 57 15.39 9.76 -13.92
CA GLY A 57 15.66 11.10 -13.42
C GLY A 57 17.16 11.30 -13.28
N PHE A 58 17.65 12.49 -13.60
CA PHE A 58 19.08 12.79 -13.59
C PHE A 58 19.32 14.03 -12.74
N VAL A 59 20.41 14.03 -11.98
CA VAL A 59 20.89 15.21 -11.27
C VAL A 59 22.04 15.78 -12.06
N THR A 60 21.85 17.01 -12.53
CA THR A 60 22.90 17.78 -13.19
C THR A 60 23.54 18.76 -12.22
N CYS A 61 24.79 19.11 -12.49
CA CYS A 61 25.60 20.07 -11.77
C CYS A 61 26.25 21.02 -12.77
N PHE A 62 26.28 22.30 -12.45
CA PHE A 62 26.91 23.32 -13.27
C PHE A 62 27.36 24.50 -12.40
N GLU A 63 28.25 25.31 -12.95
CA GLU A 63 28.75 26.52 -12.30
C GLU A 63 28.25 27.76 -13.03
N LEU A 64 27.92 28.78 -12.25
CA LEU A 64 27.47 30.09 -12.73
C LEU A 64 28.39 31.16 -12.13
N ASP A 65 28.66 32.23 -12.86
CA ASP A 65 29.38 33.39 -12.31
C ASP A 65 28.71 33.87 -11.00
N ALA A 66 29.52 34.06 -9.94
CA ALA A 66 29.01 34.35 -8.61
C ALA A 66 28.46 35.78 -8.48
N ASP A 67 28.98 36.73 -9.26
CA ASP A 67 28.55 38.12 -9.27
C ASP A 67 27.23 38.25 -10.03
N PHE A 68 27.12 37.54 -11.15
CA PHE A 68 25.88 37.41 -11.90
C PHE A 68 24.78 36.71 -11.07
N ALA A 69 25.09 35.61 -10.39
CA ALA A 69 24.13 34.84 -9.60
C ALA A 69 23.44 35.66 -8.49
N ARG A 70 24.09 36.71 -7.96
CA ARG A 70 23.54 37.58 -6.91
C ARG A 70 22.30 38.37 -7.34
N ARG A 71 22.06 38.49 -8.64
CA ARG A 71 20.84 39.14 -9.19
C ARG A 71 19.57 38.35 -8.85
N TYR A 72 19.67 37.04 -8.68
CA TYR A 72 18.53 36.16 -8.42
C TYR A 72 18.36 35.92 -6.92
N PRO A 73 17.23 36.33 -6.31
CA PRO A 73 17.00 36.12 -4.89
C PRO A 73 16.87 34.64 -4.58
N VAL A 74 17.61 34.20 -3.57
CA VAL A 74 17.49 32.86 -3.02
C VAL A 74 16.14 32.72 -2.29
N ARG A 75 15.30 31.78 -2.72
CA ARG A 75 13.97 31.52 -2.15
C ARG A 75 13.93 30.15 -1.46
N GLN A 76 13.16 30.09 -0.37
CA GLN A 76 12.96 28.88 0.41
C GLN A 76 11.56 28.30 0.15
N ALA A 77 11.45 27.19 -0.57
CA ALA A 77 10.16 26.61 -0.99
C ALA A 77 9.83 25.31 -0.24
N GLY A 78 8.89 25.32 0.72
CA GLY A 78 8.33 24.08 1.28
C GLY A 78 9.21 23.30 2.28
N GLY A 79 10.21 23.92 2.91
CA GLY A 79 11.00 23.33 4.01
C GLY A 79 12.33 24.04 4.28
N ARG A 80 13.00 23.77 5.43
CA ARG A 80 14.28 24.42 5.83
C ARG A 80 15.49 24.15 4.90
N THR A 81 15.39 23.14 4.04
CA THR A 81 16.50 22.65 3.19
C THR A 81 16.27 22.85 1.70
N ILE A 82 15.14 23.45 1.32
CA ILE A 82 14.74 23.65 -0.08
C ILE A 82 15.04 25.09 -0.44
N VAL A 83 16.13 25.27 -1.18
CA VAL A 83 16.70 26.58 -1.48
C VAL A 83 16.97 26.64 -2.97
N GLU A 84 16.36 27.59 -3.66
CA GLU A 84 16.32 27.70 -5.12
C GLU A 84 16.60 29.14 -5.58
N LEU A 85 17.14 29.31 -6.78
CA LEU A 85 17.12 30.59 -7.49
C LEU A 85 15.87 30.64 -8.37
N TRP A 86 15.23 31.79 -8.47
CA TRP A 86 14.14 32.01 -9.42
C TRP A 86 14.65 32.93 -10.53
N VAL A 87 14.89 32.35 -11.70
CA VAL A 87 15.35 33.05 -12.91
C VAL A 87 14.14 33.21 -13.84
N PRO A 88 13.76 34.43 -14.25
CA PRO A 88 12.71 34.63 -15.24
C PRO A 88 13.02 33.89 -16.54
N ALA A 89 12.02 33.28 -17.16
CA ALA A 89 12.22 32.48 -18.38
C ALA A 89 12.82 33.30 -19.53
N GLU A 90 12.47 34.59 -19.61
CA GLU A 90 12.99 35.57 -20.56
C GLU A 90 14.49 35.87 -20.37
N GLU A 91 15.04 35.68 -19.17
CA GLU A 91 16.46 35.90 -18.87
C GLU A 91 17.30 34.63 -19.04
N LEU A 92 16.69 33.49 -19.42
CA LEU A 92 17.40 32.20 -19.50
C LEU A 92 18.52 32.18 -20.55
N GLU A 93 18.41 32.99 -21.60
CA GLU A 93 19.48 33.16 -22.60
C GLU A 93 20.70 33.87 -22.00
N GLU A 94 20.49 34.98 -21.28
CA GLU A 94 21.55 35.69 -20.56
C GLU A 94 22.15 34.80 -19.46
N PHE A 95 21.31 34.02 -18.77
CA PHE A 95 21.75 33.03 -17.79
C PHE A 95 22.69 31.98 -18.40
N ASN A 96 22.35 31.44 -19.57
CA ASN A 96 23.19 30.45 -20.26
C ASN A 96 24.55 31.04 -20.68
N ALA A 97 24.61 32.32 -21.05
CA ALA A 97 25.87 32.99 -21.40
C ALA A 97 26.85 33.12 -20.22
N HIS A 98 26.36 33.06 -18.98
CA HIS A 98 27.16 33.18 -17.75
C HIS A 98 27.49 31.82 -17.11
N LEU A 99 27.19 30.69 -17.77
CA LEU A 99 27.61 29.37 -17.32
C LEU A 99 29.14 29.25 -17.40
N ALA A 100 29.76 28.93 -16.27
CA ALA A 100 31.18 28.62 -16.20
C ALA A 100 31.38 27.14 -16.56
N GLY A 101 31.75 26.87 -17.81
CA GLY A 101 32.01 25.51 -18.30
C GLY A 101 30.76 24.77 -18.77
N THR A 102 30.76 23.44 -18.65
CA THR A 102 29.68 22.57 -19.14
C THR A 102 28.77 22.08 -18.02
N ILE A 103 27.55 21.70 -18.37
CA ILE A 103 26.62 21.02 -17.48
C ILE A 103 27.01 19.54 -17.39
N HIS A 104 27.18 19.02 -16.17
CA HIS A 104 27.59 17.64 -15.92
C HIS A 104 26.48 16.84 -15.24
N VAL A 105 26.27 15.58 -15.63
CA VAL A 105 25.44 14.64 -14.86
C VAL A 105 26.28 14.11 -13.70
N VAL A 106 25.79 14.29 -12.47
CA VAL A 106 26.49 13.83 -11.25
C VAL A 106 25.82 12.62 -10.61
N ARG A 107 24.53 12.39 -10.88
CA ARG A 107 23.81 11.18 -10.47
C ARG A 107 22.72 10.81 -11.46
N GLU A 108 22.47 9.52 -11.58
CA GLU A 108 21.39 8.96 -12.41
C GLU A 108 20.50 8.08 -11.55
N PHE A 109 19.19 8.21 -11.74
CA PHE A 109 18.17 7.40 -11.11
C PHE A 109 17.31 6.78 -12.20
N HIS A 110 17.14 5.47 -12.14
CA HIS A 110 16.25 4.74 -13.03
C HIS A 110 15.16 4.09 -12.21
N ALA A 111 13.95 3.99 -12.78
CA ALA A 111 12.94 3.10 -12.21
C ALA A 111 13.57 1.70 -12.03
N PRO A 112 13.28 0.99 -10.93
CA PRO A 112 13.94 -0.27 -10.62
C PRO A 112 14.01 -1.23 -11.82
N GLY A 113 15.22 -1.40 -12.36
CA GLY A 113 15.77 -2.59 -12.99
C GLY A 113 15.21 -3.16 -14.31
N TYR A 114 14.09 -2.69 -14.87
CA TYR A 114 13.53 -3.40 -16.04
C TYR A 114 14.17 -3.03 -17.39
N GLY A 115 14.87 -1.90 -17.49
CA GLY A 115 15.55 -1.49 -18.73
C GLY A 115 16.67 -2.46 -19.13
N ARG A 116 17.52 -2.86 -18.18
CA ARG A 116 18.59 -3.84 -18.44
C ARG A 116 18.01 -5.22 -18.77
N LEU A 117 16.97 -5.66 -18.07
CA LEU A 117 16.27 -6.90 -18.40
C LEU A 117 15.64 -6.84 -19.79
N ALA A 118 14.99 -5.73 -20.15
CA ALA A 118 14.43 -5.52 -21.47
C ALA A 118 15.50 -5.58 -22.56
N MET A 119 16.67 -4.95 -22.35
CA MET A 119 17.80 -5.04 -23.27
C MET A 119 18.29 -6.48 -23.45
N ARG A 120 18.45 -7.25 -22.36
CA ARG A 120 18.84 -8.66 -22.44
C ARG A 120 17.81 -9.52 -23.17
N VAL A 121 16.52 -9.32 -22.87
CA VAL A 121 15.40 -9.99 -23.56
C VAL A 121 15.41 -9.67 -25.06
N THR A 122 15.61 -8.41 -25.44
CA THR A 122 15.74 -7.99 -26.84
C THR A 122 17.01 -8.52 -27.50
N ALA A 123 18.13 -8.62 -26.78
CA ALA A 123 19.37 -9.18 -27.28
C ALA A 123 19.24 -10.69 -27.53
N ALA A 124 18.68 -11.44 -26.58
CA ALA A 124 18.42 -12.88 -26.71
C ALA A 124 17.39 -13.18 -27.81
N ALA A 125 16.30 -12.40 -27.91
CA ALA A 125 15.35 -12.52 -29.02
C ALA A 125 16.02 -12.33 -30.39
N ALA A 126 17.07 -11.51 -30.47
CA ALA A 126 17.83 -11.26 -31.69
C ALA A 126 19.02 -12.24 -31.90
N GLY A 127 19.17 -13.28 -31.07
CA GLY A 127 20.30 -14.22 -31.17
C GLY A 127 21.66 -13.60 -30.81
N ARG A 128 21.66 -12.56 -29.95
CA ARG A 128 22.88 -11.86 -29.47
C ARG A 128 23.29 -12.27 -28.05
N GLU A 129 22.39 -12.89 -27.29
CA GLU A 129 22.63 -13.47 -25.97
C GLU A 129 22.01 -14.87 -25.88
N PRO A 130 22.50 -15.76 -24.99
CA PRO A 130 21.87 -17.07 -24.73
C PRO A 130 20.43 -16.91 -24.23
N ALA A 131 19.48 -17.57 -24.91
CA ALA A 131 18.06 -17.48 -24.59
C ALA A 131 17.69 -18.23 -23.30
N ASP A 132 18.37 -19.35 -23.03
CA ASP A 132 18.17 -20.20 -21.86
C ASP A 132 18.35 -19.45 -20.54
N GLU A 133 19.38 -18.62 -20.40
CA GLU A 133 19.58 -17.79 -19.21
C GLU A 133 18.43 -16.79 -18.99
N VAL A 134 17.97 -16.16 -20.08
CA VAL A 134 16.87 -15.19 -20.02
C VAL A 134 15.56 -15.88 -19.68
N LEU A 135 15.29 -17.04 -20.28
CA LEU A 135 14.11 -17.86 -20.00
C LEU A 135 14.11 -18.34 -18.54
N ALA A 136 15.26 -18.76 -18.00
CA ALA A 136 15.42 -19.13 -16.59
C ALA A 136 15.17 -17.96 -15.62
N MET A 137 15.55 -16.74 -15.99
CA MET A 137 15.20 -15.55 -15.20
C MET A 137 13.69 -15.23 -15.24
N LEU A 138 13.06 -15.42 -16.40
CA LEU A 138 11.64 -15.14 -16.59
C LEU A 138 10.74 -16.20 -15.92
N SER A 139 11.19 -17.46 -15.80
CA SER A 139 10.41 -18.54 -15.20
C SER A 139 10.11 -18.31 -13.71
N VAL A 140 10.95 -17.55 -13.02
CA VAL A 140 10.77 -17.16 -11.61
C VAL A 140 10.27 -15.72 -11.44
N ALA A 141 9.90 -15.05 -12.52
CA ALA A 141 9.50 -13.63 -12.48
C ALA A 141 8.08 -13.44 -11.94
N GLY A 142 7.95 -12.62 -10.89
CA GLY A 142 6.64 -12.20 -10.36
C GLY A 142 5.99 -11.06 -11.16
N ALA A 143 4.73 -10.74 -10.85
CA ALA A 143 3.95 -9.72 -11.57
C ALA A 143 4.63 -8.36 -11.74
N LYS A 144 5.34 -7.88 -10.72
CA LYS A 144 6.08 -6.60 -10.80
C LYS A 144 7.08 -6.62 -11.94
N THR A 145 7.79 -7.75 -12.11
CA THR A 145 8.77 -7.94 -13.17
C THR A 145 8.14 -7.94 -14.55
N TRP A 146 7.03 -8.66 -14.73
CA TRP A 146 6.32 -8.69 -16.01
C TRP A 146 5.74 -7.31 -16.40
N ILE A 147 5.09 -6.63 -15.47
CA ILE A 147 4.55 -5.27 -15.70
C ILE A 147 5.68 -4.29 -16.00
N GLY A 148 6.79 -4.41 -15.26
CA GLY A 148 7.99 -3.62 -15.46
C GLY A 148 8.64 -3.81 -16.82
N LEU A 149 8.81 -5.07 -17.23
CA LEU A 149 9.36 -5.46 -18.52
C LEU A 149 8.48 -4.96 -19.68
N ASP A 150 7.15 -5.09 -19.58
CA ASP A 150 6.22 -4.55 -20.58
C ASP A 150 6.35 -3.04 -20.76
N ARG A 151 6.52 -2.30 -19.66
CA ARG A 151 6.77 -0.85 -19.72
C ARG A 151 8.14 -0.54 -20.29
N ALA A 152 9.18 -1.26 -19.90
CA ALA A 152 10.55 -1.03 -20.34
C ALA A 152 10.73 -1.28 -21.84
N LEU A 153 10.13 -2.34 -22.39
CA LEU A 153 10.12 -2.64 -23.84
C LEU A 153 9.37 -1.57 -24.65
N ARG A 154 8.55 -0.73 -24.00
CA ARG A 154 7.92 0.45 -24.57
C ARG A 154 8.72 1.73 -24.32
N THR A 155 10.05 1.68 -24.18
CA THR A 155 10.90 2.86 -23.96
C THR A 155 11.85 3.07 -25.15
N PRO A 156 12.14 4.31 -25.61
CA PRO A 156 12.91 4.50 -26.84
C PRO A 156 14.35 3.98 -26.71
N ALA A 157 14.90 4.02 -25.48
CA ALA A 157 16.24 3.54 -25.18
C ALA A 157 16.48 2.07 -25.56
N VAL A 158 15.44 1.23 -25.55
CA VAL A 158 15.53 -0.18 -26.00
C VAL A 158 15.37 -0.29 -27.52
N THR A 159 14.59 0.61 -28.13
CA THR A 159 14.34 0.65 -29.58
C THR A 159 15.56 1.11 -30.40
N TYR A 160 16.43 1.96 -29.83
CA TYR A 160 17.62 2.49 -30.52
C TYR A 160 18.84 1.54 -30.50
N GLY A 161 18.81 0.43 -29.75
CA GLY A 161 19.87 -0.59 -29.73
C GLY A 161 19.79 -1.62 -30.87
N GLU A 162 18.86 -1.45 -31.81
CA GLU A 162 18.70 -2.28 -33.01
C GLU A 162 19.79 -2.01 -34.07
N ASN A 163 20.51 -0.89 -33.99
CA ASN A 163 21.56 -0.52 -34.96
C ASN A 163 22.98 -0.78 -34.43
N ALA A 164 23.38 -2.06 -34.32
CA ALA A 164 24.80 -2.45 -34.28
C ALA A 164 24.97 -3.92 -34.69
N THR A 165 25.83 -4.14 -35.67
CA THR A 165 26.10 -5.38 -36.41
C THR A 165 26.88 -6.44 -35.62
N LYS A 166 26.29 -7.64 -35.45
CA LYS A 166 26.85 -9.00 -35.70
C LYS A 166 25.95 -10.09 -35.06
N THR A 167 25.59 -11.11 -35.84
CA THR A 167 24.74 -12.27 -35.50
C THR A 167 25.59 -13.53 -35.32
N GLY A 168 25.24 -14.39 -34.35
CA GLY A 168 25.94 -15.65 -34.10
C GLY A 168 25.10 -16.80 -33.51
N LEU A 169 23.97 -16.52 -32.85
CA LEU A 169 23.05 -17.53 -32.30
C LEU A 169 21.69 -17.51 -33.02
N LEU A 170 20.94 -18.62 -32.95
CA LEU A 170 19.56 -18.70 -33.48
C LEU A 170 18.62 -17.80 -32.65
N ALA A 171 17.74 -17.07 -33.32
CA ALA A 171 16.72 -16.25 -32.68
C ALA A 171 15.66 -17.13 -32.00
N ASP A 172 15.27 -16.80 -30.78
CA ASP A 172 14.21 -17.50 -30.05
C ASP A 172 12.83 -16.92 -30.41
N GLU A 173 11.94 -17.75 -30.94
CA GLU A 173 10.59 -17.34 -31.38
C GLU A 173 9.69 -16.91 -30.22
N GLY A 174 9.87 -17.48 -29.03
CA GLY A 174 9.15 -17.13 -27.82
C GLY A 174 9.54 -15.74 -27.32
N LEU A 175 10.84 -15.47 -27.16
CA LEU A 175 11.35 -14.16 -26.79
C LEU A 175 11.04 -13.10 -27.86
N SER A 176 11.04 -13.47 -29.14
CA SER A 176 10.58 -12.60 -30.23
C SER A 176 9.11 -12.21 -30.08
N SER A 177 8.25 -13.19 -29.74
CA SER A 177 6.82 -12.97 -29.45
C SER A 177 6.62 -12.11 -28.20
N LEU A 178 7.44 -12.29 -27.16
CA LEU A 178 7.45 -11.45 -25.97
C LEU A 178 7.74 -9.98 -26.34
N VAL A 179 8.84 -9.74 -27.07
CA VAL A 179 9.25 -8.38 -27.48
C VAL A 179 8.17 -7.73 -28.35
N ALA A 180 7.65 -8.44 -29.35
CA ALA A 180 6.56 -7.95 -30.20
C ALA A 180 5.28 -7.69 -29.40
N GLY A 181 4.95 -8.59 -28.46
CA GLY A 181 3.82 -8.48 -27.56
C GLY A 181 3.88 -7.27 -26.64
N CYS A 182 5.07 -6.80 -26.28
CA CYS A 182 5.29 -5.61 -25.45
C CYS A 182 5.63 -4.34 -26.26
N SER A 183 5.58 -4.42 -27.59
CA SER A 183 5.91 -3.29 -28.47
C SER A 183 5.01 -2.07 -28.24
N ARG A 184 5.49 -0.87 -28.57
CA ARG A 184 4.66 0.34 -28.67
C ARG A 184 3.64 0.27 -29.81
N ASP A 185 4.00 -0.42 -30.89
CA ASP A 185 3.13 -0.59 -32.05
C ASP A 185 2.04 -1.63 -31.77
N GLY A 186 0.78 -1.19 -31.83
CA GLY A 186 -0.38 -2.05 -31.62
C GLY A 186 -0.49 -3.19 -32.63
N ARG A 187 -0.01 -3.02 -33.87
CA ARG A 187 -0.04 -4.08 -34.88
C ARG A 187 0.93 -5.20 -34.54
N ARG A 188 2.14 -4.86 -34.09
CA ARG A 188 3.13 -5.82 -33.58
C ARG A 188 2.62 -6.57 -32.35
N ARG A 189 1.90 -5.88 -31.46
CA ARG A 189 1.28 -6.54 -30.30
C ARG A 189 0.17 -7.50 -30.74
N GLU A 190 -0.65 -7.12 -31.71
CA GLU A 190 -1.74 -7.95 -32.22
C GLU A 190 -1.20 -9.22 -32.89
N SER A 191 -0.18 -9.10 -33.75
CA SER A 191 0.42 -10.24 -34.44
C SER A 191 1.09 -11.21 -33.47
N ALA A 192 1.64 -10.71 -32.37
CA ALA A 192 2.29 -11.52 -31.35
C ALA A 192 1.34 -12.36 -30.50
N VAL A 193 0.04 -12.02 -30.41
CA VAL A 193 -0.91 -12.71 -29.51
C VAL A 193 -0.96 -14.22 -29.75
N ALA A 194 -0.87 -14.67 -31.01
CA ALA A 194 -0.84 -16.09 -31.33
C ALA A 194 0.41 -16.77 -30.76
N GLY A 195 1.59 -16.20 -30.99
CA GLY A 195 2.86 -16.72 -30.46
C GLY A 195 2.92 -16.72 -28.93
N LEU A 196 2.32 -15.71 -28.27
CA LEU A 196 2.19 -15.69 -26.80
C LEU A 196 1.30 -16.83 -26.28
N ALA A 197 0.30 -17.25 -27.05
CA ALA A 197 -0.63 -18.30 -26.67
C ALA A 197 -0.08 -19.72 -26.90
N THR A 198 0.84 -19.89 -27.85
CA THR A 198 1.43 -21.19 -28.22
C THR A 198 2.83 -21.41 -27.67
N ALA A 199 3.42 -20.43 -26.98
CA ALA A 199 4.74 -20.56 -26.40
C ALA A 199 4.81 -21.75 -25.44
N ALA A 200 5.86 -22.56 -25.58
CA ALA A 200 6.11 -23.76 -24.78
C ALA A 200 6.01 -23.46 -23.28
N ASP A 201 5.43 -24.41 -22.54
CA ASP A 201 5.30 -24.42 -21.08
C ASP A 201 4.57 -23.22 -20.46
N GLY A 202 3.89 -22.41 -21.28
CA GLY A 202 3.09 -21.29 -20.80
C GLY A 202 3.89 -20.14 -20.19
N LEU A 203 5.20 -20.08 -20.42
CA LEU A 203 6.08 -19.04 -19.86
C LEU A 203 5.62 -17.61 -20.19
N LEU A 204 4.98 -17.43 -21.35
CA LEU A 204 4.53 -16.12 -21.85
C LEU A 204 3.07 -15.76 -21.49
N LEU A 205 2.36 -16.62 -20.75
CA LEU A 205 1.01 -16.32 -20.26
C LEU A 205 0.94 -14.96 -19.53
N PRO A 206 1.91 -14.55 -18.68
CA PRO A 206 1.94 -13.22 -18.09
C PRO A 206 1.77 -12.08 -19.09
N VAL A 207 2.42 -12.15 -20.26
CA VAL A 207 2.31 -11.11 -21.29
C VAL A 207 0.94 -11.17 -21.97
N LEU A 208 0.44 -12.37 -22.25
CA LEU A 208 -0.92 -12.55 -22.78
C LEU A 208 -1.98 -11.96 -21.83
N VAL A 209 -1.82 -12.17 -20.52
CA VAL A 209 -2.66 -11.57 -19.47
C VAL A 209 -2.59 -10.04 -19.53
N LEU A 210 -1.41 -9.43 -19.63
CA LEU A 210 -1.28 -7.97 -19.80
C LEU A 210 -1.99 -7.46 -21.06
N ARG A 211 -2.04 -8.25 -22.14
CA ARG A 211 -2.74 -7.87 -23.38
C ARG A 211 -4.26 -7.93 -23.28
N THR A 212 -4.82 -8.67 -22.33
CA THR A 212 -6.28 -8.65 -22.08
C THR A 212 -6.79 -7.31 -21.52
N ALA A 213 -5.87 -6.45 -21.09
CA ALA A 213 -6.11 -5.09 -20.63
C ALA A 213 -5.55 -4.01 -21.58
N ASP A 214 -5.14 -4.37 -22.81
CA ASP A 214 -4.56 -3.42 -23.77
C ASP A 214 -5.52 -2.27 -24.10
N TRP A 215 -4.99 -1.08 -24.42
CA TRP A 215 -5.82 0.04 -24.84
C TRP A 215 -6.36 -0.16 -26.27
N VAL A 216 -5.62 -0.86 -27.14
CA VAL A 216 -6.05 -1.18 -28.50
C VAL A 216 -7.11 -2.29 -28.46
N PRO A 217 -8.35 -2.05 -28.92
CA PRO A 217 -9.42 -3.04 -28.87
C PRO A 217 -9.10 -4.36 -29.58
N GLN A 218 -8.43 -4.31 -30.73
CA GLN A 218 -8.07 -5.47 -31.54
C GLN A 218 -7.13 -6.42 -30.77
N VAL A 219 -6.05 -5.86 -30.20
CA VAL A 219 -5.10 -6.59 -29.35
C VAL A 219 -5.83 -7.21 -28.17
N ARG A 220 -6.65 -6.40 -27.49
CA ARG A 220 -7.38 -6.80 -26.29
C ARG A 220 -8.32 -7.97 -26.55
N GLU A 221 -9.17 -7.87 -27.56
CA GLU A 221 -10.17 -8.89 -27.86
C GLU A 221 -9.53 -10.20 -28.34
N ARG A 222 -8.46 -10.11 -29.14
CA ARG A 222 -7.69 -11.29 -29.53
C ARG A 222 -7.06 -11.96 -28.30
N ALA A 223 -6.45 -11.20 -27.41
CA ALA A 223 -5.82 -11.73 -26.20
C ALA A 223 -6.83 -12.40 -25.25
N ARG A 224 -8.02 -11.83 -25.08
CA ARG A 224 -9.11 -12.39 -24.25
C ARG A 224 -9.59 -13.75 -24.76
N ARG A 225 -9.81 -13.87 -26.07
CA ARG A 225 -10.20 -15.15 -26.70
C ARG A 225 -9.12 -16.20 -26.53
N SER A 226 -7.85 -15.84 -26.76
CA SER A 226 -6.72 -16.75 -26.59
C SER A 226 -6.50 -17.17 -25.13
N LEU A 227 -6.58 -16.24 -24.17
CA LEU A 227 -6.32 -16.53 -22.76
C LEU A 227 -7.24 -17.63 -22.22
N THR A 228 -8.53 -17.57 -22.52
CA THR A 228 -9.50 -18.57 -22.05
C THR A 228 -9.15 -19.98 -22.53
N ALA A 229 -8.70 -20.13 -23.78
CA ALA A 229 -8.30 -21.42 -24.32
C ALA A 229 -7.02 -21.94 -23.66
N VAL A 230 -6.01 -21.09 -23.55
CA VAL A 230 -4.68 -21.44 -23.01
C VAL A 230 -4.76 -21.83 -21.53
N LEU A 231 -5.57 -21.12 -20.73
CA LEU A 231 -5.70 -21.42 -19.30
C LEU A 231 -6.29 -22.81 -19.01
N ARG A 232 -7.04 -23.43 -19.94
CA ARG A 232 -7.62 -24.77 -19.73
C ARG A 232 -6.58 -25.88 -19.74
N SER A 233 -5.47 -25.66 -20.43
CA SER A 233 -4.37 -26.62 -20.57
C SER A 233 -3.09 -26.16 -19.87
N ALA A 234 -3.13 -25.02 -19.19
CA ALA A 234 -1.98 -24.49 -18.47
C ALA A 234 -1.64 -25.39 -17.27
N ASP A 235 -0.36 -25.65 -17.07
CA ASP A 235 0.10 -26.31 -15.86
C ASP A 235 -0.05 -25.41 -14.62
N ALA A 236 0.24 -25.97 -13.45
CA ALA A 236 0.14 -25.26 -12.18
C ALA A 236 1.02 -24.01 -12.12
N SER A 237 2.25 -24.08 -12.64
CA SER A 237 3.22 -22.99 -12.57
C SER A 237 2.80 -21.82 -13.45
N ALA A 238 2.44 -22.11 -14.71
CA ALA A 238 1.97 -21.14 -15.68
C ALA A 238 0.66 -20.47 -15.22
N LEU A 239 -0.26 -21.24 -14.63
CA LEU A 239 -1.51 -20.70 -14.08
C LEU A 239 -1.24 -19.74 -12.91
N LEU A 240 -0.32 -20.08 -12.00
CA LEU A 240 0.05 -19.21 -10.87
C LEU A 240 0.77 -17.94 -11.33
N ALA A 241 1.65 -18.03 -12.33
CA ALA A 241 2.30 -16.88 -12.93
C ALA A 241 1.28 -15.94 -13.60
N ALA A 242 0.33 -16.49 -14.36
CA ALA A 242 -0.78 -15.76 -14.94
C ALA A 242 -1.65 -15.09 -13.86
N ALA A 243 -1.93 -15.79 -12.77
CA ALA A 243 -2.71 -15.28 -11.65
C ALA A 243 -2.05 -14.10 -10.94
N SER A 244 -0.73 -14.18 -10.72
CA SER A 244 0.05 -13.08 -10.13
C SER A 244 -0.14 -11.80 -10.93
N VAL A 245 0.00 -11.87 -12.25
CA VAL A 245 -0.16 -10.71 -13.13
C VAL A 245 -1.61 -10.24 -13.18
N ALA A 246 -2.57 -11.15 -13.30
CA ALA A 246 -3.99 -10.83 -13.36
C ALA A 246 -4.46 -10.07 -12.11
N VAL A 247 -4.09 -10.52 -10.92
CA VAL A 247 -4.44 -9.84 -9.67
C VAL A 247 -3.74 -8.47 -9.58
N ALA A 248 -2.48 -8.37 -10.00
CA ALA A 248 -1.74 -7.11 -9.99
C ALA A 248 -2.35 -6.04 -10.91
N ILE A 249 -2.92 -6.44 -12.05
CA ILE A 249 -3.59 -5.53 -12.99
C ILE A 249 -5.10 -5.39 -12.74
N GLY A 250 -5.67 -6.12 -11.78
CA GLY A 250 -7.12 -6.18 -11.57
C GLY A 250 -7.78 -4.82 -11.28
N SER A 251 -7.02 -3.88 -10.71
CA SER A 251 -7.49 -2.50 -10.44
C SER A 251 -7.41 -1.57 -11.66
N TRP A 252 -6.82 -2.01 -12.77
CA TRP A 252 -6.77 -1.21 -13.99
C TRP A 252 -8.16 -1.13 -14.62
N ALA A 253 -8.46 -0.03 -15.32
CA ALA A 253 -9.76 0.19 -15.97
C ALA A 253 -10.23 -0.95 -16.90
N ARG A 254 -9.32 -1.79 -17.41
CA ARG A 254 -9.61 -2.93 -18.30
C ARG A 254 -9.11 -4.28 -17.76
N GLY A 255 -8.71 -4.34 -16.48
CA GLY A 255 -8.06 -5.50 -15.86
C GLY A 255 -9.00 -6.60 -15.37
N GLY A 256 -10.29 -6.31 -15.16
CA GLY A 256 -11.24 -7.25 -14.56
C GLY A 256 -11.34 -8.61 -15.27
N HIS A 257 -11.34 -8.61 -16.61
CA HIS A 257 -11.43 -9.85 -17.39
C HIS A 257 -10.30 -10.85 -17.09
N ALA A 258 -9.07 -10.36 -16.87
CA ALA A 258 -7.95 -11.23 -16.53
C ALA A 258 -8.18 -11.97 -15.21
N VAL A 259 -8.67 -11.24 -14.21
CA VAL A 259 -8.97 -11.81 -12.88
C VAL A 259 -10.07 -12.85 -12.99
N GLU A 260 -11.14 -12.56 -13.75
CA GLU A 260 -12.24 -13.50 -13.97
C GLU A 260 -11.79 -14.77 -14.69
N ALA A 261 -11.01 -14.64 -15.76
CA ALA A 261 -10.50 -15.78 -16.53
C ALA A 261 -9.61 -16.70 -15.69
N VAL A 262 -8.65 -16.12 -14.96
CA VAL A 262 -7.79 -16.89 -14.04
C VAL A 262 -8.61 -17.49 -12.90
N ALA A 263 -9.56 -16.75 -12.33
CA ALA A 263 -10.42 -17.28 -11.27
C ALA A 263 -11.24 -18.49 -11.74
N GLY A 264 -11.76 -18.44 -12.98
CA GLY A 264 -12.42 -19.58 -13.62
C GLY A 264 -11.48 -20.79 -13.76
N ALA A 265 -10.26 -20.57 -14.22
CA ALA A 265 -9.26 -21.63 -14.36
C ALA A 265 -8.85 -22.24 -13.01
N LEU A 266 -8.61 -21.40 -11.98
CA LEU A 266 -8.30 -21.86 -10.62
C LEU A 266 -9.46 -22.64 -9.98
N ARG A 267 -10.73 -22.29 -10.26
CA ARG A 267 -11.89 -23.08 -9.81
C ARG A 267 -11.92 -24.47 -10.47
N ALA A 268 -11.56 -24.55 -11.74
CA ALA A 268 -11.52 -25.82 -12.48
C ALA A 268 -10.28 -26.67 -12.13
N ALA A 269 -9.24 -26.07 -11.56
CA ALA A 269 -8.00 -26.76 -11.20
C ALA A 269 -8.19 -27.79 -10.06
N SER A 270 -7.19 -28.66 -9.92
CA SER A 270 -7.13 -29.64 -8.83
C SER A 270 -6.87 -28.98 -7.47
N ASP A 271 -7.22 -29.69 -6.40
CA ASP A 271 -7.05 -29.17 -5.04
C ASP A 271 -5.58 -28.92 -4.68
N GLY A 272 -4.65 -29.68 -5.28
CA GLY A 272 -3.22 -29.45 -5.13
C GLY A 272 -2.75 -28.12 -5.70
N VAL A 273 -3.30 -27.70 -6.86
CA VAL A 273 -3.00 -26.38 -7.45
C VAL A 273 -3.59 -25.27 -6.60
N LEU A 274 -4.84 -25.43 -6.15
CA LEU A 274 -5.48 -24.42 -5.30
C LEU A 274 -4.82 -24.32 -3.91
N ALA A 275 -4.30 -25.41 -3.36
CA ALA A 275 -3.47 -25.40 -2.17
C ALA A 275 -2.14 -24.67 -2.40
N SER A 276 -1.47 -24.92 -3.53
CA SER A 276 -0.24 -24.22 -3.92
C SER A 276 -0.47 -22.72 -4.06
N ALA A 277 -1.60 -22.30 -4.63
CA ALA A 277 -2.00 -20.90 -4.75
C ALA A 277 -2.20 -20.19 -3.40
N ARG A 278 -2.45 -20.94 -2.31
CA ARG A 278 -2.61 -20.41 -0.95
C ARG A 278 -1.28 -20.26 -0.19
N THR A 279 -0.14 -20.59 -0.81
CA THR A 279 1.20 -20.50 -0.20
C THR A 279 1.80 -19.08 -0.25
N PRO A 280 2.91 -18.78 0.48
CA PRO A 280 3.38 -17.40 0.70
C PRO A 280 4.07 -16.64 -0.46
N GLN A 281 3.94 -17.05 -1.74
CA GLN A 281 4.71 -16.41 -2.82
C GLN A 281 4.12 -15.07 -3.31
N ASP A 282 2.79 -14.94 -3.36
CA ASP A 282 2.10 -13.73 -3.81
C ASP A 282 0.82 -13.49 -2.99
N LEU A 283 0.75 -12.37 -2.27
CA LEU A 283 -0.38 -12.04 -1.40
C LEU A 283 -1.70 -11.86 -2.18
N GLY A 284 -1.63 -11.34 -3.41
CA GLY A 284 -2.79 -11.15 -4.26
C GLY A 284 -3.39 -12.50 -4.69
N VAL A 285 -2.54 -13.39 -5.19
CA VAL A 285 -2.93 -14.76 -5.58
C VAL A 285 -3.44 -15.53 -4.37
N ARG A 286 -2.75 -15.44 -3.23
CA ARG A 286 -3.17 -16.08 -1.97
C ARG A 286 -4.60 -15.67 -1.59
N ARG A 287 -4.88 -14.36 -1.56
CA ARG A 287 -6.22 -13.85 -1.22
C ARG A 287 -7.30 -14.23 -2.24
N LEU A 288 -6.95 -14.33 -3.52
CA LEU A 288 -7.86 -14.87 -4.54
C LEU A 288 -8.14 -16.35 -4.28
N ALA A 289 -7.10 -17.15 -4.09
CA ALA A 289 -7.20 -18.58 -3.84
C ALA A 289 -8.02 -18.91 -2.60
N TYR A 290 -7.86 -18.15 -1.50
CA TYR A 290 -8.70 -18.31 -0.31
C TYR A 290 -10.20 -18.06 -0.60
N ARG A 291 -10.54 -17.01 -1.36
CA ARG A 291 -11.93 -16.76 -1.76
C ARG A 291 -12.49 -17.92 -2.58
N LEU A 292 -11.75 -18.36 -3.60
CA LEU A 292 -12.17 -19.47 -4.46
C LEU A 292 -12.31 -20.78 -3.69
N TRP A 293 -11.39 -21.06 -2.76
CA TRP A 293 -11.44 -22.25 -1.93
C TRP A 293 -12.69 -22.28 -1.05
N LEU A 294 -13.00 -21.15 -0.38
CA LEU A 294 -14.19 -21.01 0.47
C LEU A 294 -15.52 -21.05 -0.34
N GLU A 295 -15.51 -20.57 -1.58
CA GLU A 295 -16.65 -20.65 -2.52
C GLU A 295 -16.85 -22.06 -3.10
N SER A 296 -15.80 -22.87 -3.22
CA SER A 296 -15.83 -24.10 -4.01
C SER A 296 -16.62 -25.26 -3.39
N GLY A 297 -17.00 -25.17 -2.11
CA GLY A 297 -17.60 -26.28 -1.36
C GLY A 297 -16.64 -27.46 -1.10
N ARG A 298 -15.38 -27.39 -1.56
CA ARG A 298 -14.34 -28.43 -1.34
C ARG A 298 -13.64 -28.31 0.01
N SER A 299 -13.92 -27.22 0.74
CA SER A 299 -13.25 -26.92 1.99
C SER A 299 -13.76 -27.79 3.14
N ARG A 300 -12.84 -28.34 3.95
CA ARG A 300 -13.19 -29.01 5.21
C ARG A 300 -13.22 -28.00 6.35
N HIS A 301 -14.20 -28.13 7.24
CA HIS A 301 -14.39 -27.20 8.37
C HIS A 301 -13.12 -27.05 9.23
N GLU A 302 -12.43 -28.16 9.52
CA GLU A 302 -11.18 -28.18 10.31
C GLU A 302 -10.04 -27.41 9.64
N GLU A 303 -9.94 -27.47 8.31
CA GLU A 303 -8.92 -26.75 7.55
C GLU A 303 -9.17 -25.25 7.59
N ILE A 304 -10.44 -24.84 7.50
CA ILE A 304 -10.82 -23.43 7.60
C ILE A 304 -10.59 -22.92 9.02
N MET A 305 -10.91 -23.71 10.05
CA MET A 305 -10.64 -23.36 11.45
C MET A 305 -9.15 -23.12 11.67
N ARG A 306 -8.30 -24.07 11.24
CA ARG A 306 -6.84 -23.92 11.33
C ARG A 306 -6.37 -22.65 10.61
N ALA A 307 -6.89 -22.36 9.43
CA ALA A 307 -6.55 -21.15 8.68
C ALA A 307 -7.02 -19.87 9.41
N ALA A 308 -8.24 -19.83 9.96
CA ALA A 308 -8.76 -18.67 10.70
C ALA A 308 -7.88 -18.30 11.91
N LEU A 309 -7.27 -19.30 12.56
CA LEU A 309 -6.43 -19.12 13.74
C LEU A 309 -4.96 -18.81 13.41
N SER A 310 -4.39 -19.47 12.39
CA SER A 310 -2.93 -19.50 12.16
C SER A 310 -2.45 -18.82 10.87
N GLU A 311 -3.35 -18.47 9.95
CA GLU A 311 -2.95 -17.86 8.68
C GLU A 311 -2.21 -16.52 8.89
N GLN A 312 -1.14 -16.31 8.14
CA GLN A 312 -0.26 -15.15 8.29
C GLN A 312 -0.91 -13.88 7.74
N ASP A 313 -1.56 -13.97 6.57
CA ASP A 313 -2.27 -12.83 5.99
C ASP A 313 -3.59 -12.58 6.72
N TRP A 314 -3.73 -11.38 7.28
CA TRP A 314 -4.90 -11.04 8.08
C TRP A 314 -6.20 -11.02 7.26
N VAL A 315 -6.14 -10.75 5.95
CA VAL A 315 -7.33 -10.79 5.08
C VAL A 315 -7.78 -12.23 4.89
N CYS A 316 -6.85 -13.15 4.61
CA CYS A 316 -7.18 -14.58 4.51
C CYS A 316 -7.73 -15.14 5.83
N ARG A 317 -7.15 -14.78 6.99
CA ARG A 317 -7.72 -15.15 8.31
C ARG A 317 -9.16 -14.70 8.47
N LEU A 318 -9.43 -13.44 8.10
CA LEU A 318 -10.75 -12.87 8.23
C LEU A 318 -11.76 -13.56 7.30
N LEU A 319 -11.38 -13.84 6.05
CA LEU A 319 -12.23 -14.59 5.11
C LEU A 319 -12.63 -15.96 5.68
N CYS A 320 -11.69 -16.69 6.27
CA CYS A 320 -11.97 -17.97 6.91
C CYS A 320 -12.89 -17.82 8.12
N ALA A 321 -12.65 -16.82 8.97
CA ALA A 321 -13.49 -16.54 10.13
C ALA A 321 -14.91 -16.13 9.73
N GLU A 322 -15.07 -15.25 8.76
CA GLU A 322 -16.38 -14.83 8.24
C GLU A 322 -17.16 -16.03 7.67
N TRP A 323 -16.47 -16.91 6.95
CA TRP A 323 -17.06 -18.15 6.45
C TRP A 323 -17.53 -19.06 7.59
N LEU A 324 -16.68 -19.28 8.61
CA LEU A 324 -17.02 -20.10 9.78
C LEU A 324 -18.18 -19.50 10.57
N VAL A 325 -18.17 -18.19 10.78
CA VAL A 325 -19.25 -17.47 11.47
C VAL A 325 -20.55 -17.59 10.70
N ALA A 326 -20.53 -17.40 9.37
CA ALA A 326 -21.72 -17.53 8.53
C ALA A 326 -22.31 -18.96 8.58
N GLY A 327 -21.45 -19.97 8.49
CA GLY A 327 -21.87 -21.37 8.64
C GLY A 327 -22.41 -21.67 10.05
N ALA A 328 -21.70 -21.24 11.08
CA ALA A 328 -22.11 -21.44 12.46
C ALA A 328 -23.44 -20.75 12.82
N VAL A 329 -23.70 -19.56 12.26
CA VAL A 329 -25.00 -18.89 12.42
C VAL A 329 -26.12 -19.66 11.72
N ARG A 330 -25.88 -20.12 10.49
CA ARG A 330 -26.85 -20.91 9.72
C ARG A 330 -27.21 -22.21 10.44
N ASP A 331 -26.20 -22.93 10.93
CA ASP A 331 -26.35 -24.26 11.51
C ASP A 331 -26.49 -24.22 13.06
N ARG A 332 -26.56 -23.01 13.64
CA ARG A 332 -26.64 -22.75 15.09
C ARG A 332 -25.52 -23.43 15.92
N ARG A 333 -24.31 -23.51 15.37
CA ARG A 333 -23.11 -24.10 15.99
C ARG A 333 -22.41 -23.13 16.94
N VAL A 334 -22.91 -23.05 18.17
CA VAL A 334 -22.38 -22.15 19.20
C VAL A 334 -20.94 -22.49 19.59
N ASP A 335 -20.59 -23.77 19.64
CA ASP A 335 -19.25 -24.28 19.97
C ASP A 335 -18.16 -23.68 19.09
N VAL A 336 -18.43 -23.56 17.79
CA VAL A 336 -17.51 -22.97 16.81
C VAL A 336 -17.28 -21.48 17.10
N LEU A 337 -18.34 -20.75 17.44
CA LEU A 337 -18.25 -19.32 17.73
C LEU A 337 -17.53 -19.06 19.06
N GLU A 338 -17.77 -19.88 20.08
CA GLU A 338 -17.07 -19.78 21.38
C GLU A 338 -15.57 -20.09 21.21
N GLY A 339 -15.20 -21.06 20.38
CA GLY A 339 -13.81 -21.33 20.00
C GLY A 339 -13.16 -20.14 19.29
N LEU A 340 -13.82 -19.55 18.28
CA LEU A 340 -13.31 -18.37 17.57
C LEU A 340 -13.21 -17.13 18.46
N LEU A 341 -14.10 -16.98 19.44
CA LEU A 341 -14.05 -15.89 20.41
C LEU A 341 -12.83 -16.00 21.35
N THR A 342 -12.45 -17.23 21.69
CA THR A 342 -11.38 -17.51 22.65
C THR A 342 -10.00 -17.52 21.98
N GLU A 343 -9.88 -18.23 20.87
CA GLU A 343 -8.58 -18.48 20.21
C GLU A 343 -8.33 -17.54 19.01
N GLY A 344 -9.39 -16.91 18.51
CA GLY A 344 -9.31 -16.05 17.33
C GLY A 344 -8.56 -14.75 17.57
N SER A 345 -8.11 -14.15 16.48
CA SER A 345 -7.58 -12.79 16.53
C SER A 345 -8.64 -11.79 17.02
N ALA A 346 -8.20 -10.62 17.48
CA ALA A 346 -9.07 -9.53 17.93
C ALA A 346 -10.30 -9.27 17.03
N LYS A 347 -10.10 -9.22 15.71
CA LYS A 347 -11.19 -8.97 14.75
C LYS A 347 -12.13 -10.17 14.64
N VAL A 348 -11.57 -11.38 14.62
CA VAL A 348 -12.33 -12.64 14.56
C VAL A 348 -13.20 -12.82 15.81
N GLY A 349 -12.65 -12.53 17.00
CA GLY A 349 -13.42 -12.58 18.23
C GLY A 349 -14.59 -11.61 18.26
N ILE A 350 -14.44 -10.40 17.70
CA ILE A 350 -15.55 -9.43 17.60
C ILE A 350 -16.68 -9.97 16.71
N GLU A 351 -16.36 -10.56 15.56
CA GLU A 351 -17.34 -11.19 14.68
C GLU A 351 -18.05 -12.37 15.38
N ALA A 352 -17.28 -13.22 16.07
CA ALA A 352 -17.80 -14.36 16.81
C ALA A 352 -18.75 -13.94 17.94
N LEU A 353 -18.37 -12.94 18.76
CA LEU A 353 -19.24 -12.41 19.81
C LEU A 353 -20.51 -11.77 19.21
N THR A 354 -20.37 -11.04 18.11
CA THR A 354 -21.51 -10.45 17.41
C THR A 354 -22.50 -11.53 16.97
N ALA A 355 -21.99 -12.63 16.40
CA ALA A 355 -22.80 -13.77 15.99
C ALA A 355 -23.48 -14.48 17.16
N LEU A 356 -22.76 -14.73 18.27
CA LEU A 356 -23.33 -15.33 19.49
C LEU A 356 -24.51 -14.53 20.04
N VAL A 357 -24.36 -13.22 20.14
CA VAL A 357 -25.44 -12.33 20.60
C VAL A 357 -26.62 -12.34 19.62
N LYS A 358 -26.39 -12.44 18.30
CA LYS A 358 -27.48 -12.58 17.30
C LYS A 358 -28.21 -13.92 17.40
N LEU A 359 -27.51 -14.99 17.79
CA LEU A 359 -28.08 -16.32 17.98
C LEU A 359 -28.86 -16.49 19.29
N GLY A 360 -28.92 -15.46 20.13
CA GLY A 360 -29.63 -15.50 21.41
C GLY A 360 -28.75 -15.97 22.57
N ARG A 361 -27.43 -15.75 22.49
CA ARG A 361 -26.49 -15.89 23.63
C ARG A 361 -25.93 -14.52 24.07
N PRO A 362 -26.79 -13.54 24.42
CA PRO A 362 -26.37 -12.19 24.77
C PRO A 362 -25.52 -12.11 26.05
N GLU A 363 -25.65 -13.09 26.95
CA GLU A 363 -24.91 -13.21 28.21
C GLU A 363 -23.40 -13.40 28.01
N THR A 364 -22.96 -13.94 26.87
CA THR A 364 -21.54 -14.08 26.54
C THR A 364 -20.83 -12.72 26.54
N GLY A 365 -21.54 -11.63 26.25
CA GLY A 365 -20.99 -10.27 26.28
C GLY A 365 -20.45 -9.86 27.66
N VAL A 366 -20.99 -10.39 28.76
CA VAL A 366 -20.61 -9.96 30.13
C VAL A 366 -19.12 -10.20 30.39
N ALA A 367 -18.57 -11.32 29.95
CA ALA A 367 -17.15 -11.67 30.13
C ALA A 367 -16.20 -10.68 29.42
N HIS A 368 -16.67 -10.01 28.36
CA HIS A 368 -15.86 -9.15 27.50
C HIS A 368 -16.07 -7.65 27.76
N LEU A 369 -16.85 -7.26 28.77
CA LEU A 369 -17.03 -5.85 29.14
C LEU A 369 -15.73 -5.15 29.54
N ALA A 370 -14.77 -5.89 30.09
CA ALA A 370 -13.46 -5.38 30.50
C ALA A 370 -12.36 -5.67 29.46
N ASP A 371 -12.71 -5.94 28.20
CA ASP A 371 -11.72 -6.15 27.14
C ASP A 371 -10.89 -4.88 26.87
N ARG A 372 -9.64 -5.05 26.46
CA ARG A 372 -8.73 -3.95 26.11
C ARG A 372 -9.19 -3.18 24.86
N LEU A 373 -9.87 -3.83 23.92
CA LEU A 373 -10.32 -3.26 22.66
C LEU A 373 -11.70 -2.62 22.80
N GLY A 374 -11.83 -1.35 22.39
CA GLY A 374 -13.10 -0.62 22.46
C GLY A 374 -14.21 -1.26 21.63
N MET A 375 -13.91 -1.79 20.45
CA MET A 375 -14.91 -2.48 19.63
C MET A 375 -15.44 -3.76 20.28
N MET A 376 -14.59 -4.54 20.96
CA MET A 376 -15.03 -5.72 21.71
C MET A 376 -15.95 -5.31 22.87
N ARG A 377 -15.59 -4.26 23.62
CA ARG A 377 -16.46 -3.70 24.66
C ARG A 377 -17.78 -3.21 24.10
N ALA A 378 -17.80 -2.55 22.95
CA ALA A 378 -19.04 -2.07 22.32
C ALA A 378 -19.97 -3.24 21.96
N THR A 379 -19.45 -4.31 21.37
CA THR A 379 -20.22 -5.53 21.09
C THR A 379 -20.70 -6.21 22.37
N ALA A 380 -19.84 -6.29 23.39
CA ALA A 380 -20.19 -6.82 24.71
C ALA A 380 -21.32 -6.03 25.37
N GLN A 381 -21.24 -4.69 25.39
CA GLN A 381 -22.28 -3.80 25.93
C GLN A 381 -23.59 -3.96 25.16
N TRP A 382 -23.54 -4.13 23.84
CA TRP A 382 -24.72 -4.43 23.05
C TRP A 382 -25.36 -5.78 23.42
N GLY A 383 -24.56 -6.83 23.63
CA GLY A 383 -25.02 -8.10 24.18
C GLY A 383 -25.71 -7.94 25.53
N VAL A 384 -25.08 -7.24 26.48
CA VAL A 384 -25.67 -6.98 27.80
C VAL A 384 -27.01 -6.24 27.69
N ARG A 385 -27.13 -5.22 26.83
CA ARG A 385 -28.42 -4.51 26.65
C ARG A 385 -29.52 -5.45 26.17
N ARG A 386 -29.21 -6.47 25.37
CA ARG A 386 -30.18 -7.48 24.92
C ARG A 386 -30.65 -8.43 26.02
N THR A 387 -29.91 -8.54 27.12
CA THR A 387 -30.38 -9.23 28.33
C THR A 387 -31.36 -8.38 29.17
N GLY A 388 -31.65 -7.13 28.77
CA GLY A 388 -32.41 -6.17 29.58
C GLY A 388 -31.60 -5.52 30.71
N ARG A 389 -30.30 -5.82 30.82
CA ARG A 389 -29.41 -5.27 31.85
C ARG A 389 -28.71 -4.00 31.36
N SER A 390 -28.37 -3.10 32.29
CA SER A 390 -27.58 -1.90 32.02
C SER A 390 -26.07 -2.21 32.08
N PRO A 391 -25.29 -2.00 30.99
CA PRO A 391 -23.84 -2.14 31.04
C PRO A 391 -23.20 -1.16 32.03
N ALA A 392 -23.69 0.07 32.11
CA ALA A 392 -23.18 1.08 33.04
C ALA A 392 -23.33 0.63 34.51
N ALA A 393 -24.46 0.00 34.86
CA ALA A 393 -24.65 -0.56 36.21
C ALA A 393 -23.61 -1.64 36.53
N ILE A 394 -23.30 -2.52 35.57
CA ILE A 394 -22.27 -3.57 35.75
C ILE A 394 -20.89 -2.94 35.94
N TYR A 395 -20.53 -1.93 35.14
CA TYR A 395 -19.27 -1.22 35.31
C TYR A 395 -19.17 -0.52 36.67
N ARG A 396 -20.24 0.14 37.13
CA ARG A 396 -20.28 0.77 38.46
C ARG A 396 -20.04 -0.24 39.57
N SER A 397 -20.76 -1.36 39.57
CA SER A 397 -20.57 -2.42 40.57
C SER A 397 -19.16 -3.02 40.51
N ALA A 398 -18.57 -3.18 39.32
CA ALA A 398 -17.22 -3.71 39.15
C ALA A 398 -16.13 -2.73 39.60
N LEU A 399 -16.33 -1.42 39.42
CA LEU A 399 -15.40 -0.38 39.87
C LEU A 399 -15.47 -0.16 41.39
N ALA A 400 -16.61 -0.42 42.01
CA ALA A 400 -16.80 -0.34 43.45
C ALA A 400 -16.23 -1.55 44.22
N ALA A 401 -15.89 -2.65 43.54
CA ALA A 401 -15.28 -3.81 44.17
C ALA A 401 -13.79 -3.54 44.51
N ASP A 402 -13.33 -3.97 45.68
CA ASP A 402 -12.05 -3.62 46.31
C ASP A 402 -10.76 -3.99 45.55
N SER A 403 -10.84 -4.57 44.35
CA SER A 403 -9.64 -4.80 43.54
C SER A 403 -9.92 -4.87 42.03
N PRO A 404 -10.02 -3.72 41.35
CA PRO A 404 -10.00 -3.67 39.90
C PRO A 404 -8.55 -3.73 39.34
N MET A 405 -7.58 -4.26 40.11
CA MET A 405 -6.18 -4.34 39.68
C MET A 405 -6.07 -5.07 38.33
N GLY A 406 -5.44 -4.41 37.35
CA GLY A 406 -5.29 -4.90 35.98
C GLY A 406 -6.48 -4.66 35.03
N ARG A 407 -7.72 -4.50 35.55
CA ARG A 407 -8.92 -4.27 34.73
C ARG A 407 -9.49 -2.84 34.82
N ALA A 408 -9.06 -2.05 35.81
CA ALA A 408 -9.56 -0.70 36.09
C ALA A 408 -9.60 0.18 34.84
N ARG A 409 -8.55 0.18 34.02
CA ARG A 409 -8.50 0.97 32.78
C ARG A 409 -9.64 0.61 31.82
N ALA A 410 -9.89 -0.68 31.61
CA ALA A 410 -10.92 -1.14 30.69
C ALA A 410 -12.34 -0.88 31.24
N LEU A 411 -12.51 -1.01 32.55
CA LEU A 411 -13.78 -0.70 33.24
C LEU A 411 -14.09 0.81 33.18
N VAL A 412 -13.10 1.67 33.45
CA VAL A 412 -13.21 3.13 33.32
C VAL A 412 -13.54 3.53 31.89
N ALA A 413 -12.84 2.96 30.91
CA ALA A 413 -13.14 3.19 29.50
C ALA A 413 -14.58 2.78 29.16
N GLY A 414 -14.99 1.59 29.58
CA GLY A 414 -16.33 1.05 29.37
C GLY A 414 -17.44 1.90 29.98
N LEU A 415 -17.29 2.33 31.24
CA LEU A 415 -18.26 3.23 31.86
C LEU A 415 -18.30 4.58 31.15
N GLY A 416 -17.15 5.11 30.75
CA GLY A 416 -17.07 6.33 29.95
C GLY A 416 -17.68 6.21 28.55
N GLU A 417 -17.86 5.01 28.00
CA GLU A 417 -18.44 4.77 26.66
C GLU A 417 -19.97 4.67 26.69
N CYS A 418 -20.56 4.20 27.79
CA CYS A 418 -21.99 3.89 27.86
C CYS A 418 -22.73 4.53 29.04
N GLY A 419 -22.01 5.16 29.97
CA GLY A 419 -22.56 5.86 31.11
C GLY A 419 -23.17 7.20 30.75
N THR A 420 -23.56 7.92 31.80
CA THR A 420 -24.22 9.23 31.77
C THR A 420 -23.44 10.21 32.64
N HIS A 421 -23.87 11.48 32.66
CA HIS A 421 -23.27 12.48 33.56
C HIS A 421 -23.30 12.05 35.05
N GLN A 422 -24.29 11.27 35.48
CA GLN A 422 -24.36 10.77 36.87
C GLN A 422 -23.23 9.80 37.23
N ASP A 423 -22.61 9.16 36.24
CA ASP A 423 -21.53 8.21 36.44
C ASP A 423 -20.16 8.90 36.61
N VAL A 424 -20.09 10.23 36.47
CA VAL A 424 -18.85 11.01 36.67
C VAL A 424 -18.30 10.83 38.07
N ASP A 425 -19.15 10.85 39.10
CA ASP A 425 -18.72 10.74 40.51
C ASP A 425 -18.05 9.39 40.80
N VAL A 426 -18.46 8.32 40.09
CA VAL A 426 -17.83 7.00 40.18
C VAL A 426 -16.42 7.00 39.57
N LEU A 427 -16.16 7.87 38.59
CA LEU A 427 -14.89 7.95 37.90
C LEU A 427 -13.87 8.88 38.59
N LEU A 428 -14.33 9.92 39.29
CA LEU A 428 -13.43 10.92 39.91
C LEU A 428 -12.33 10.32 40.80
N PRO A 429 -12.57 9.31 41.65
CA PRO A 429 -11.51 8.69 42.45
C PRO A 429 -10.37 8.09 41.61
N PHE A 430 -10.65 7.68 40.37
CA PHE A 430 -9.65 7.09 39.48
C PHE A 430 -8.72 8.13 38.84
N LEU A 431 -8.92 9.43 39.09
CA LEU A 431 -7.97 10.48 38.74
C LEU A 431 -6.71 10.42 39.62
N GLU A 432 -6.78 9.77 40.79
CA GLU A 432 -5.64 9.61 41.71
C GLU A 432 -5.04 8.18 41.64
N HIS A 433 -5.51 7.36 40.70
CA HIS A 433 -5.12 5.96 40.62
C HIS A 433 -3.59 5.79 40.41
N PRO A 434 -2.93 4.81 41.07
CA PRO A 434 -1.47 4.61 40.98
C PRO A 434 -0.95 4.47 39.54
N SER A 435 -1.69 3.78 38.69
CA SER A 435 -1.37 3.61 37.26
C SER A 435 -1.68 4.87 36.44
N PRO A 436 -0.68 5.50 35.78
CA PRO A 436 -0.90 6.67 34.91
C PRO A 436 -1.81 6.39 33.71
N ARG A 437 -1.84 5.13 33.23
CA ARG A 437 -2.70 4.73 32.13
C ARG A 437 -4.18 4.71 32.53
N VAL A 438 -4.49 4.44 33.81
CA VAL A 438 -5.85 4.52 34.34
C VAL A 438 -6.23 6.00 34.46
N ARG A 439 -5.42 6.84 35.11
CA ARG A 439 -5.67 8.29 35.22
C ARG A 439 -5.93 8.95 33.87
N ALA A 440 -5.09 8.67 32.87
CA ALA A 440 -5.26 9.20 31.52
C ALA A 440 -6.56 8.73 30.84
N GLU A 441 -7.03 7.52 31.12
CA GLU A 441 -8.32 7.03 30.62
C GLU A 441 -9.49 7.66 31.38
N THR A 442 -9.36 7.84 32.70
CA THR A 442 -10.34 8.55 33.55
C THR A 442 -10.58 9.96 33.05
N VAL A 443 -9.52 10.71 32.70
CA VAL A 443 -9.66 12.05 32.09
C VAL A 443 -10.51 12.01 30.82
N ARG A 444 -10.30 11.03 29.93
CA ARG A 444 -11.08 10.88 28.70
C ARG A 444 -12.54 10.53 29.01
N ALA A 445 -12.77 9.62 29.94
CA ALA A 445 -14.09 9.16 30.34
C ALA A 445 -14.90 10.29 31.00
N VAL A 446 -14.31 11.00 31.97
CA VAL A 446 -14.93 12.17 32.62
C VAL A 446 -15.26 13.25 31.59
N ARG A 447 -14.35 13.57 30.66
CA ARG A 447 -14.65 14.54 29.59
C ARG A 447 -15.81 14.07 28.71
N ARG A 448 -15.84 12.78 28.33
CA ARG A 448 -16.89 12.23 27.47
C ARG A 448 -18.28 12.29 28.11
N LEU A 449 -18.35 12.12 29.44
CA LEU A 449 -19.58 12.18 30.21
C LEU A 449 -19.97 13.61 30.66
N GLY A 450 -19.20 14.62 30.27
CA GLY A 450 -19.48 16.03 30.60
C GLY A 450 -19.09 16.44 32.02
N GLY A 451 -18.14 15.74 32.65
CA GLY A 451 -17.69 16.04 34.00
C GLY A 451 -16.88 17.35 34.14
N PRO A 452 -16.55 17.73 35.39
CA PRO A 452 -16.02 19.05 35.72
C PRO A 452 -14.62 19.28 35.13
N LEU A 453 -14.51 20.30 34.28
CA LEU A 453 -13.25 20.66 33.61
C LEU A 453 -12.17 21.13 34.58
N SER A 454 -12.54 21.72 35.72
CA SER A 454 -11.60 22.15 36.77
C SER A 454 -10.80 20.96 37.33
N ARG A 455 -11.46 19.82 37.58
CA ARG A 455 -10.79 18.59 38.04
C ARG A 455 -9.82 18.04 37.00
N ILE A 456 -10.19 18.10 35.71
CA ILE A 456 -9.32 17.68 34.61
C ILE A 456 -8.13 18.63 34.43
N ALA A 457 -8.35 19.95 34.53
CA ALA A 457 -7.33 20.97 34.37
C ALA A 457 -6.21 20.86 35.41
N GLY A 458 -6.55 20.55 36.67
CA GLY A 458 -5.57 20.29 37.73
C GLY A 458 -4.58 19.16 37.39
N MET A 459 -4.96 18.21 36.53
CA MET A 459 -4.09 17.13 36.09
C MET A 459 -3.02 17.55 35.05
N LEU A 460 -2.95 18.83 34.66
CA LEU A 460 -1.82 19.35 33.87
C LEU A 460 -0.48 19.23 34.63
N ALA A 461 -0.53 19.21 35.96
CA ALA A 461 0.62 19.00 36.84
C ALA A 461 0.94 17.52 37.10
N ASP A 462 0.21 16.57 36.48
CA ASP A 462 0.51 15.14 36.65
C ASP A 462 1.91 14.80 36.13
N PRO A 463 2.74 14.07 36.88
CA PRO A 463 4.11 13.76 36.48
C PRO A 463 4.21 12.88 35.23
N ALA A 464 3.13 12.18 34.86
CA ALA A 464 3.14 11.26 33.73
C ALA A 464 2.71 11.93 32.42
N PRO A 465 3.57 11.94 31.37
CA PRO A 465 3.25 12.61 30.09
C PRO A 465 1.98 12.10 29.39
N VAL A 466 1.60 10.84 29.62
CA VAL A 466 0.37 10.25 29.05
C VAL A 466 -0.90 10.90 29.60
N VAL A 467 -0.88 11.33 30.87
CA VAL A 467 -2.00 12.01 31.53
C VAL A 467 -2.08 13.44 31.02
N VAL A 468 -0.96 14.18 31.06
CA VAL A 468 -0.89 15.56 30.54
C VAL A 468 -1.37 15.65 29.09
N ARG A 469 -1.01 14.67 28.24
CA ARG A 469 -1.51 14.62 26.85
C ARG A 469 -3.02 14.40 26.77
N ALA A 470 -3.57 13.54 27.60
CA ALA A 470 -5.02 13.30 27.66
C ALA A 470 -5.77 14.55 28.12
N VAL A 471 -5.25 15.25 29.12
CA VAL A 471 -5.79 16.53 29.63
C VAL A 471 -5.78 17.59 28.55
N LYS A 472 -4.63 17.82 27.91
CA LYS A 472 -4.51 18.78 26.79
C LYS A 472 -5.50 18.47 25.67
N GLN A 473 -5.70 17.20 25.34
CA GLN A 473 -6.67 16.80 24.33
C GLN A 473 -8.12 17.06 24.78
N ALA A 474 -8.45 16.79 26.04
CA ALA A 474 -9.78 17.03 26.61
C ALA A 474 -10.16 18.52 26.64
N LEU A 475 -9.18 19.41 26.82
CA LEU A 475 -9.33 20.87 26.91
C LEU A 475 -9.16 21.61 25.57
N ARG A 476 -8.95 20.92 24.44
CA ARG A 476 -8.70 21.58 23.13
C ARG A 476 -9.79 22.57 22.69
N SER A 477 -11.03 22.37 23.12
CA SER A 477 -12.15 23.26 22.81
C SER A 477 -12.36 24.39 23.82
N GLU A 478 -11.54 24.48 24.88
CA GLU A 478 -11.73 25.38 26.03
C GLU A 478 -10.40 26.10 26.40
N PRO A 479 -9.89 26.99 25.53
CA PRO A 479 -8.55 27.57 25.68
C PRO A 479 -8.37 28.44 26.94
N ASP A 480 -9.44 29.03 27.46
CA ASP A 480 -9.38 29.95 28.60
C ASP A 480 -9.07 29.25 29.94
N ILE A 481 -9.48 27.99 30.09
CA ILE A 481 -9.24 27.18 31.29
C ILE A 481 -7.76 26.78 31.41
N VAL A 482 -7.07 26.63 30.27
CA VAL A 482 -5.64 26.26 30.21
C VAL A 482 -4.75 27.45 30.65
N ARG A 483 -5.17 28.68 30.35
CA ARG A 483 -4.44 29.90 30.71
C ARG A 483 -4.47 30.18 32.21
N GLY A 484 -5.59 29.90 32.89
CA GLY A 484 -5.73 30.13 34.33
C GLY A 484 -4.86 29.23 35.21
N HIS A 485 -4.46 28.04 34.75
CA HIS A 485 -3.62 27.11 35.52
C HIS A 485 -2.12 27.23 35.22
N THR A 486 -1.74 27.88 34.12
CA THR A 486 -0.32 28.08 33.75
C THR A 486 0.25 29.41 34.26
N GLY A 487 -0.59 30.31 34.77
CA GLY A 487 -0.19 31.62 35.31
C GLY A 487 0.14 31.65 36.80
N GLY A 488 0.27 30.50 37.48
CA GLY A 488 0.45 30.42 38.94
C GLY A 488 1.89 30.20 39.43
N GLU A 489 2.85 29.95 38.56
CA GLU A 489 4.28 29.80 38.92
C GLU A 489 5.09 30.85 38.16
N GLY A 490 5.14 32.07 38.71
CA GLY A 490 5.84 33.19 38.10
C GLY A 490 5.43 34.54 38.66
N ALA A 491 5.51 34.69 39.98
CA ALA A 491 5.61 35.99 40.66
C ALA A 491 6.56 35.83 41.85
#